data_AF-N9NUN6-F1
#
_entry.id   AF-N9NUN6-F1
#
_cell.length_a   1.000
_cell.length_b   1.000
_cell.length_c   1.000
_cell.angle_alpha   90.00
_cell.angle_beta   90.00
_cell.angle_gamma   90.00
#
_symmetry.space_group_name_H-M   'P 1'
#
loop_
_entity.id
_entity.type
_entity.pdbx_description
1 polymer ?
#
loop_
_entity_poly.entity_id
_entity_poly.type
_entity_poly.pdbx_seq_one_letter_code
_entity_poly.pdbx_strand_id
1 'polypeptide(L)' 'MINFDDLSESELYRLAQSGIGNRISLRTSGALPEDDREALSQELQNLYALDKRQLIQSIKRHAEAFKHEKSKQ' A
#
# COMPACT_ATOMS: atom_id res chain seq x y z
N MET A 1 -7.95 16.49 3.36
CA MET A 1 -6.74 15.73 3.73
C MET A 1 -7.15 14.80 4.86
N ILE A 2 -7.02 13.48 4.68
CA ILE A 2 -7.42 12.51 5.73
C ILE A 2 -6.45 12.67 6.91
N ASN A 3 -6.97 12.91 8.10
CA ASN A 3 -6.17 12.86 9.32
C ASN A 3 -6.09 11.40 9.78
N PHE A 4 -4.92 10.78 9.63
CA PHE A 4 -4.73 9.36 9.94
C PHE A 4 -4.77 9.08 11.44
N ASP A 5 -4.51 10.09 12.28
CA ASP A 5 -4.53 9.94 13.73
C ASP A 5 -5.94 9.71 14.27
N ASP A 6 -6.97 10.17 13.55
CA ASP A 6 -8.38 10.00 13.93
C ASP A 6 -8.95 8.63 13.53
N LEU A 7 -8.21 7.86 12.73
CA LEU A 7 -8.65 6.55 12.28
C LEU A 7 -8.33 5.45 13.29
N SER A 8 -9.24 4.49 13.39
CA SER A 8 -8.99 3.24 14.10
C SER A 8 -7.90 2.42 13.41
N GLU A 9 -7.26 1.53 14.17
CA GLU A 9 -6.24 0.62 13.63
C GLU A 9 -6.81 -0.27 12.52
N SER A 10 -8.07 -0.72 12.64
CA SER A 10 -8.74 -1.51 11.59
C SER A 10 -9.01 -0.70 10.31
N GLU A 11 -9.28 0.61 10.43
CA GLU A 11 -9.40 1.50 9.25
C GLU A 11 -8.04 1.71 8.59
N LEU A 12 -7.00 1.95 9.39
CA LEU A 12 -5.63 2.09 8.90
C LEU A 12 -5.14 0.81 8.23
N TYR A 13 -5.45 -0.34 8.80
CA TYR A 13 -5.15 -1.65 8.22
C TYR A 13 -5.82 -1.81 6.85
N ARG A 14 -7.13 -1.53 6.73
CA ARG A 14 -7.85 -1.58 5.45
C ARG A 14 -7.27 -0.62 4.41
N LEU A 15 -6.87 0.58 4.82
CA LEU A 15 -6.24 1.56 3.93
C LEU A 15 -4.87 1.09 3.45
N ALA A 16 -4.03 0.53 4.35
CA ALA A 16 -2.74 -0.03 4.00
C ALA A 16 -2.90 -1.21 3.02
N GLN A 17 -3.84 -2.11 3.31
CA GLN A 17 -4.18 -3.23 2.43
C GLN A 17 -4.59 -2.76 1.03
N SER A 18 -5.47 -1.76 0.95
CA SER A 18 -5.89 -1.20 -0.33
C SER A 18 -4.74 -0.55 -1.09
N GLY A 19 -3.87 0.20 -0.40
CA GLY A 19 -2.69 0.83 -1.00
C GLY A 19 -1.73 -0.18 -1.63
N ILE A 20 -1.44 -1.28 -0.93
CA ILE A 20 -0.60 -2.37 -1.46
C ILE A 20 -1.33 -3.12 -2.58
N GLY A 21 -2.61 -3.45 -2.40
CA GLY A 21 -3.42 -4.14 -3.39
C GLY A 21 -3.47 -3.40 -4.74
N ASN A 22 -3.65 -2.09 -4.71
CA ASN A 22 -3.65 -1.26 -5.92
C ASN A 22 -2.31 -1.35 -6.68
N ARG A 23 -1.18 -1.35 -5.96
CA ARG A 23 0.16 -1.52 -6.55
C ARG A 23 0.34 -2.91 -7.16
N ILE A 24 -0.16 -3.96 -6.51
CA ILE A 24 -0.17 -5.33 -7.07
C ILE A 24 -1.00 -5.39 -8.36
N SER A 25 -2.21 -4.82 -8.35
CA SER A 25 -3.08 -4.79 -9.54
C SER A 25 -2.41 -4.08 -10.72
N LEU A 26 -1.65 -3.01 -10.46
CA LEU A 26 -0.92 -2.26 -11.47
C LEU A 26 0.18 -3.08 -12.17
N ARG A 27 0.83 -3.97 -11.43
CA ARG A 27 1.83 -4.91 -11.97
C ARG A 27 1.16 -6.04 -12.75
N THR A 28 0.07 -6.57 -12.21
CA THR A 28 -0.70 -7.63 -12.87
C THR A 28 -1.29 -7.17 -14.21
N SER A 29 -1.57 -5.88 -14.38
CA SER A 29 -2.01 -5.35 -15.69
C SER A 29 -0.88 -5.26 -16.72
N GLY A 30 0.37 -5.58 -16.36
CA GLY A 30 1.53 -5.51 -17.25
C GLY A 30 1.98 -4.08 -17.58
N ALA A 31 1.46 -3.08 -16.86
CA ALA A 31 1.74 -1.67 -17.14
C ALA A 31 3.05 -1.18 -16.51
N LEU A 32 3.66 -1.99 -15.65
CA LEU A 32 4.97 -1.73 -15.07
C LEU A 32 5.94 -2.86 -15.47
N PRO A 33 7.20 -2.52 -15.80
CA PRO A 33 8.23 -3.51 -16.12
C PRO A 33 8.77 -4.24 -14.89
N GLU A 34 8.55 -3.70 -13.69
CA GLU A 34 9.00 -4.26 -12.42
C GLU A 34 8.04 -5.37 -11.96
N ASP A 35 8.58 -6.57 -11.67
CA ASP A 35 7.83 -7.70 -11.10
C ASP A 35 8.18 -7.95 -9.63
N ASP A 36 7.86 -6.96 -8.78
CA ASP A 36 7.98 -7.02 -7.31
C ASP A 36 6.65 -7.44 -6.64
N ARG A 37 5.78 -8.16 -7.36
CA ARG A 37 4.47 -8.62 -6.84
C ARG A 37 4.59 -9.52 -5.62
N GLU A 38 5.61 -10.38 -5.59
CA GLU A 38 5.87 -11.27 -4.45
C GLU A 38 6.23 -10.47 -3.20
N ALA A 39 7.13 -9.49 -3.32
CA ALA A 39 7.51 -8.60 -2.22
C ALA A 39 6.30 -7.82 -1.68
N LEU A 40 5.47 -7.27 -2.57
CA LEU A 40 4.23 -6.58 -2.16
C LEU A 40 3.23 -7.52 -1.48
N SER A 41 3.13 -8.77 -1.95
CA SER A 41 2.25 -9.77 -1.34
C SER A 41 2.74 -10.13 0.07
N GLN A 42 4.05 -10.23 0.26
CA GLN A 42 4.64 -10.45 1.58
C GLN A 42 4.40 -9.25 2.50
N GLU A 43 4.56 -8.02 2.01
CA GLU A 43 4.24 -6.81 2.78
C GLU A 43 2.76 -6.76 3.17
N LEU A 44 1.85 -7.14 2.27
CA LEU A 44 0.42 -7.23 2.54
C LEU A 44 0.11 -8.23 3.66
N GLN A 45 0.73 -9.40 3.60
CA GLN A 45 0.60 -10.42 4.66
C GLN A 45 1.16 -9.91 5.98
N ASN A 46 2.26 -9.14 5.98
CA ASN A 46 2.89 -8.68 7.22
C ASN A 46 2.16 -7.49 7.88
N LEU A 47 1.14 -6.90 7.25
CA LEU A 47 0.42 -5.76 7.81
C LEU A 47 -0.21 -6.04 9.18
N TYR A 48 -0.62 -7.28 9.48
CA TYR A 48 -1.28 -7.59 10.76
C TYR A 48 -0.33 -7.45 11.96
N ALA A 49 0.98 -7.48 11.71
CA ALA A 49 2.01 -7.35 12.72
C ALA A 49 2.43 -5.90 12.95
N LEU A 50 1.88 -4.94 12.19
CA LEU A 50 2.25 -3.54 12.28
C LEU A 50 1.39 -2.80 13.29
N ASP A 51 2.03 -1.92 14.06
CA ASP A 51 1.33 -0.98 14.93
C ASP A 51 0.69 0.18 14.14
N LYS A 52 -0.13 0.98 14.82
CA LYS A 52 -0.80 2.17 14.25
C LYS A 52 0.15 3.09 13.48
N ARG A 53 1.33 3.41 14.04
CA ARG A 53 2.28 4.34 13.43
C ARG A 53 2.90 3.73 12.17
N GLN A 54 3.23 2.45 12.22
CA GLN A 54 3.75 1.68 11.09
C GLN A 54 2.72 1.54 9.96
N LEU A 55 1.44 1.32 10.30
CA LEU A 55 0.36 1.33 9.32
C LEU A 55 0.24 2.68 8.61
N ILE A 56 0.30 3.79 9.35
CA ILE A 56 0.27 5.14 8.76
C ILE A 56 1.45 5.37 7.82
N GLN A 57 2.65 4.96 8.21
CA GLN A 57 3.84 5.05 7.36
C GLN A 57 3.70 4.20 6.10
N SER A 58 3.17 2.98 6.23
CA SER A 58 2.86 2.09 5.11
C SER A 58 1.90 2.77 4.13
N ILE A 59 0.76 3.29 4.61
CA ILE A 59 -0.22 3.99 3.76
C ILE A 59 0.44 5.13 2.98
N LYS A 60 1.21 5.99 3.64
CA LYS A 60 1.89 7.12 2.99
C LYS A 60 2.85 6.64 1.90
N ARG A 61 3.70 5.66 2.22
CA ARG A 61 4.67 5.07 1.29
C ARG A 61 3.98 4.47 0.06
N HIS A 62 2.95 3.64 0.24
CA HIS A 62 2.27 3.00 -0.88
C HIS A 62 1.45 3.99 -1.71
N ALA A 63 0.84 5.02 -1.08
CA ALA A 63 0.14 6.05 -1.82
C ALA A 63 1.08 6.89 -2.70
N GLU A 64 2.27 7.22 -2.21
CA GLU A 64 3.29 7.94 -2.98
C GLU A 64 3.84 7.08 -4.13
N ALA A 65 4.23 5.84 -3.82
CA ALA A 65 4.71 4.90 -4.82
C ALA A 65 3.66 4.65 -5.92
N PHE A 66 2.39 4.43 -5.55
CA PHE A 66 1.31 4.21 -6.52
C PHE A 66 1.10 5.43 -7.44
N LYS A 67 1.17 6.66 -6.91
CA LYS A 67 1.08 7.87 -7.75
C LYS A 67 2.20 7.92 -8.76
N HIS A 68 3.43 7.62 -8.34
CA HIS A 68 4.59 7.61 -9.23
C HIS A 68 4.50 6.51 -10.28
N GLU A 69 4.14 5.29 -9.87
CA GLU A 69 3.94 4.14 -10.75
C GLU A 69 2.84 4.40 -11.79
N LYS A 70 1.70 4.97 -11.37
CA LYS A 70 0.59 5.32 -12.28
C LYS A 70 1.00 6.37 -13.31
N SER A 71 1.93 7.27 -12.98
CA SER A 71 2.45 8.26 -13.94
C SER A 71 3.41 7.68 -14.98
N LYS A 72 3.88 6.43 -14.79
CA LYS A 72 4.75 5.71 -15.72
C LYS A 72 3.98 4.78 -16.66
N GLN A 73 2.67 4.62 -16.47
CA GLN A 73 1.78 3.98 -17.45
C GLN A 73 1.60 4.88 -18.67
#